data_AF-A0A6N7Z7D5-F1
#
_entry.id   AF-A0A6N7Z7D5-F1
#
_cell.length_a   1.000
_cell.length_b   1.000
_cell.length_c   1.000
_cell.angle_alpha   90.00
_cell.angle_beta   90.00
_cell.angle_gamma   90.00
#
_symmetry.space_group_name_H-M   'P 1'
#
loop_
_entity.id
_entity.type
_entity.pdbx_description
1 polymer ?
#
loop_
_entity_poly.entity_id
_entity_poly.type
_entity_poly.pdbx_seq_one_letter_code
_entity_poly.pdbx_strand_id
1 'polypeptide(L)'
;MCASGGDGFDAVKQLHEAWATKQGVKLPPEVKVTVNDVKGQDGKATVPDTDIKVGDKTLRDIELIESTGDTSSFQLSLQVQKKDDLWYVAGMDIKA
;
A
#
# COMPACT_ATOMS: atom_id res chain seq x y z
N MET A 1 4.63 9.91 26.93
CA MET A 1 3.82 10.85 26.13
C MET A 1 4.64 11.22 24.89
N CYS A 2 4.47 10.52 23.77
CA CYS A 2 4.96 10.99 22.47
C CYS A 2 3.83 10.78 21.46
N ALA A 3 3.60 11.82 20.68
CA ALA A 3 2.35 12.14 20.04
C ALA A 3 2.00 11.22 18.88
N SER A 4 0.81 10.65 18.94
CA SER A 4 0.11 10.01 17.82
C SER A 4 -0.15 11.07 16.75
N GLY A 5 0.50 10.98 15.58
CA GLY A 5 0.21 11.85 14.43
C GLY A 5 1.25 11.94 13.30
N GLY A 6 2.49 11.45 13.48
CA GLY A 6 3.58 11.62 12.48
C GLY A 6 3.99 10.37 11.71
N ASP A 7 3.82 9.17 12.28
CA ASP A 7 4.53 7.97 11.82
C ASP A 7 4.04 7.39 10.48
N GLY A 8 2.75 7.57 10.16
CA GLY A 8 2.16 6.99 8.95
C GLY A 8 2.64 7.63 7.65
N PHE A 9 2.90 8.94 7.65
CA PHE A 9 3.36 9.64 6.45
C PHE A 9 4.82 9.34 6.14
N ASP A 10 5.65 9.27 7.18
CA ASP A 10 7.07 8.92 7.04
C ASP A 10 7.24 7.46 6.58
N ALA A 11 6.42 6.53 7.07
CA ALA A 11 6.42 5.15 6.60
C ALA A 11 6.05 5.03 5.11
N VAL A 12 5.01 5.74 4.66
CA VAL A 12 4.60 5.78 3.25
C VAL A 12 5.71 6.36 2.37
N LYS A 13 6.36 7.43 2.83
CA LYS A 13 7.47 8.04 2.11
C LYS A 13 8.67 7.09 2.00
N GLN A 14 9.03 6.40 3.07
CA GLN A 14 10.12 5.42 3.05
C GLN A 14 9.80 4.24 2.13
N LEU A 15 8.56 3.74 2.11
CA LEU A 15 8.13 2.70 1.16
C LEU A 15 8.25 3.19 -0.29
N HIS A 16 7.79 4.42 -0.57
CA HIS A 16 7.91 5.02 -1.89
C HIS A 16 9.38 5.14 -2.33
N GLU A 17 10.25 5.65 -1.46
CA GLU A 17 11.70 5.77 -1.74
C GLU A 17 12.35 4.39 -1.94
N ALA A 18 12.02 3.41 -1.11
CA ALA A 18 12.54 2.05 -1.23
C ALA A 18 12.14 1.41 -2.57
N TRP A 19 10.86 1.50 -2.96
CA TRP A 19 10.39 0.93 -4.22
C TRP A 19 10.87 1.69 -5.45
N ALA A 20 11.12 3.00 -5.36
CA ALA A 20 11.63 3.80 -6.48
C ALA A 20 13.03 3.36 -6.93
N THR A 21 13.80 2.68 -6.07
CA THR A 21 15.14 2.18 -6.39
C THR A 21 15.13 0.83 -7.11
N LYS A 22 14.00 0.12 -7.11
CA LYS A 22 13.89 -1.22 -7.68
C LYS A 22 13.82 -1.19 -9.20
N GLN A 23 14.59 -2.06 -9.85
CA GLN A 23 14.63 -2.10 -11.31
C GLN A 23 13.28 -2.48 -11.91
N GLY A 24 12.82 -1.69 -12.90
CA GLY A 24 11.56 -1.95 -13.62
C GLY A 24 10.30 -1.54 -12.88
N VAL A 25 10.42 -0.89 -11.72
CA VAL A 25 9.29 -0.26 -11.02
C VAL A 25 9.11 1.17 -11.52
N LYS A 26 7.87 1.50 -11.87
CA LYS A 26 7.43 2.90 -12.07
C LYS A 26 6.42 3.22 -10.99
N LEU A 27 6.53 4.40 -10.40
CA LEU A 27 5.62 4.86 -9.35
C LEU A 27 4.82 6.07 -9.83
N PRO A 28 3.73 6.45 -9.15
CA PRO A 28 3.06 7.72 -9.40
C PRO A 28 4.04 8.90 -9.35
N PRO A 29 3.91 9.90 -10.24
CA PRO A 29 2.78 10.11 -11.15
C PRO A 29 2.88 9.36 -12.49
N GLU A 30 3.95 8.62 -12.77
CA GLU A 30 4.17 7.98 -14.09
C GLU A 30 3.18 6.86 -14.40
N VAL A 31 2.70 6.16 -13.37
CA VAL A 31 1.71 5.10 -13.48
C VAL A 31 0.59 5.29 -12.46
N LYS A 32 -0.60 4.80 -12.81
CA LYS A 32 -1.79 4.90 -11.95
C LYS A 32 -1.78 3.81 -10.89
N VAL A 33 -2.38 4.14 -9.75
CA VAL A 33 -2.74 3.18 -8.72
C VAL A 33 -4.19 2.73 -8.94
N THR A 34 -4.44 1.44 -8.91
CA THR A 34 -5.79 0.86 -9.04
C THR A 34 -6.03 -0.17 -7.94
N VAL A 35 -7.23 -0.15 -7.38
CA VAL A 35 -7.67 -1.16 -6.40
C VAL A 35 -8.76 -1.99 -7.07
N ASN A 36 -8.52 -3.30 -7.23
CA ASN A 36 -9.40 -4.15 -8.04
C ASN A 36 -10.65 -4.64 -7.29
N ASP A 37 -10.54 -4.83 -5.98
CA ASP A 37 -11.64 -5.36 -5.18
C ASP A 37 -11.66 -4.70 -3.80
N VAL A 38 -12.70 -3.92 -3.53
CA VAL A 38 -12.91 -3.29 -2.22
C VAL A 38 -14.07 -4.03 -1.55
N LYS A 39 -13.75 -5.17 -0.91
CA LYS A 39 -14.72 -5.94 -0.12
C LYS A 39 -14.88 -5.31 1.26
N GLY A 40 -15.92 -4.51 1.43
CA GLY A 40 -16.22 -3.82 2.67
C GLY A 40 -17.68 -3.89 3.08
N GLN A 41 -17.94 -3.88 4.39
CA GLN A 41 -19.28 -3.65 4.95
C GLN A 41 -19.36 -2.21 5.45
N ASP A 42 -20.54 -1.60 5.34
CA ASP A 42 -20.86 -0.30 5.95
C ASP A 42 -19.88 0.83 5.60
N GLY A 43 -19.41 0.86 4.35
CA GLY A 43 -18.53 1.92 3.85
C GLY A 43 -17.11 1.87 4.41
N LYS A 44 -16.67 0.75 5.01
CA LYS A 44 -15.28 0.49 5.39
C LYS A 44 -14.79 -0.80 4.76
N ALA A 45 -13.55 -0.81 4.31
CA ALA A 45 -12.92 -2.02 3.79
C ALA A 45 -11.44 -2.06 4.17
N THR A 46 -10.90 -3.28 4.18
CA THR A 46 -9.46 -3.50 4.26
C THR A 46 -9.02 -4.09 2.92
N VAL A 47 -8.04 -3.47 2.30
CA VAL A 47 -7.50 -3.86 0.99
C VAL A 47 -6.09 -4.38 1.19
N PRO A 48 -5.81 -5.67 0.90
CA PRO A 48 -4.47 -6.22 0.98
C PRO A 48 -3.58 -5.71 -0.15
N ASP A 49 -2.26 -5.75 0.05
CA ASP A 49 -1.23 -5.41 -0.94
C ASP A 49 -1.34 -6.16 -2.27
N THR A 50 -1.92 -7.36 -2.26
CA THR A 50 -2.22 -8.16 -3.46
C THR A 50 -3.31 -7.57 -4.34
N ASP A 51 -4.18 -6.71 -3.80
CA ASP A 51 -5.31 -6.11 -4.54
C ASP A 51 -5.04 -4.67 -4.99
N ILE A 52 -3.91 -4.10 -4.55
CA ILE A 52 -3.44 -2.76 -4.90
C ILE A 52 -2.40 -2.88 -6.01
N LYS A 53 -2.75 -2.39 -7.20
CA LYS A 53 -1.85 -2.37 -8.37
C LYS A 53 -1.26 -0.99 -8.60
N VAL A 54 0.03 -0.96 -8.94
CA VAL A 54 0.76 0.19 -9.44
C VAL A 54 1.25 -0.17 -10.84
N GLY A 55 0.58 0.36 -11.86
CA GLY A 55 0.76 -0.13 -13.23
C GLY A 55 0.26 -1.58 -13.39
N ASP A 56 1.13 -2.48 -13.85
CA ASP A 56 0.84 -3.89 -14.08
C ASP A 56 1.13 -4.80 -12.85
N LYS A 57 1.81 -4.28 -11.83
CA LYS A 57 2.27 -5.03 -10.66
C LYS A 57 1.45 -4.72 -9.42
N THR A 58 1.27 -5.70 -8.55
CA THR A 58 0.72 -5.47 -7.21
C THR A 58 1.80 -4.89 -6.28
N LEU A 59 1.40 -4.26 -5.16
CA LEU A 59 2.38 -3.85 -4.14
C LEU A 59 3.16 -5.04 -3.60
N ARG A 60 2.50 -6.20 -3.49
CA ARG A 60 3.16 -7.47 -3.16
C ARG A 60 4.24 -7.84 -4.17
N ASP A 61 3.94 -7.77 -5.47
CA ASP A 61 4.93 -8.09 -6.52
C ASP A 61 6.13 -7.14 -6.47
N ILE A 62 5.90 -5.86 -6.22
CA ILE A 62 6.96 -4.85 -6.09
C ILE A 62 7.85 -5.16 -4.88
N GLU A 63 7.25 -5.55 -3.76
CA GLU A 63 8.02 -5.95 -2.59
C GLU A 63 8.90 -7.17 -2.87
N LEU A 64 8.40 -8.11 -3.66
CA LEU A 64 9.11 -9.34 -4.06
C LEU A 64 10.25 -9.12 -5.08
N ILE A 65 10.35 -7.94 -5.70
CA ILE A 65 11.48 -7.62 -6.58
C ILE A 65 12.76 -7.55 -5.75
N GLU A 66 13.77 -8.34 -6.13
CA GLU A 66 15.12 -8.37 -5.54
C GLU A 66 15.18 -8.80 -4.07
N SER A 67 14.08 -9.29 -3.48
CA SER A 67 14.09 -9.81 -2.12
C SER A 67 14.84 -11.14 -2.06
N THR A 68 15.89 -11.20 -1.25
CA THR A 68 16.64 -12.43 -0.96
C THR A 68 16.30 -12.89 0.46
N GLY A 69 15.44 -13.90 0.61
CA GLY A 69 15.03 -14.42 1.92
C GLY A 69 13.57 -14.84 1.98
N ASP A 70 13.07 -15.12 3.19
CA ASP A 70 11.64 -15.38 3.42
C ASP A 70 10.87 -14.05 3.42
N THR A 71 9.99 -13.88 2.45
CA THR A 71 9.15 -12.68 2.28
C THR A 71 7.74 -12.88 2.82
N SER A 72 7.45 -14.01 3.48
CA SER A 72 6.14 -14.30 4.05
C SER A 72 5.78 -13.40 5.24
N SER A 73 6.76 -12.73 5.86
CA SER A 73 6.54 -11.87 7.03
C SER A 73 6.03 -10.47 6.67
N PHE A 74 6.37 -9.94 5.49
CA PHE A 74 5.88 -8.64 5.07
C PHE A 74 4.43 -8.72 4.60
N GLN A 75 3.54 -7.99 5.25
CA GLN A 75 2.16 -7.82 4.81
C GLN A 75 1.77 -6.36 4.95
N LEU A 76 1.28 -5.77 3.87
CA LEU A 76 0.72 -4.42 3.86
C LEU A 76 -0.79 -4.49 3.62
N SER A 77 -1.56 -3.74 4.40
CA SER A 77 -3.01 -3.58 4.20
C SER A 77 -3.42 -2.12 4.34
N LEU A 78 -4.23 -1.64 3.42
CA LEU A 78 -4.83 -0.32 3.49
C LEU A 78 -6.24 -0.42 4.06
N GLN A 79 -6.51 0.36 5.10
CA GLN A 79 -7.86 0.60 5.56
C GLN A 79 -8.45 1.74 4.74
N VAL A 80 -9.55 1.48 4.05
CA VAL A 80 -10.25 2.47 3.23
C VAL A 80 -11.65 2.73 3.76
N GLN A 81 -12.07 3.98 3.68
CA GLN A 81 -13.40 4.42 4.08
C GLN A 81 -14.08 5.17 2.92
N LYS A 82 -15.35 4.86 2.70
CA LYS A 82 -16.20 5.54 1.72
C LYS A 82 -16.76 6.82 2.33
N LYS A 83 -16.58 7.94 1.65
CA LYS A 83 -17.17 9.24 1.95
C LYS A 83 -17.65 9.86 0.65
N ASP A 84 -18.90 10.34 0.62
CA ASP A 84 -19.49 10.97 -0.58
C ASP A 84 -19.33 10.10 -1.85
N ASP A 85 -19.57 8.79 -1.69
CA ASP A 85 -19.38 7.75 -2.71
C ASP A 85 -17.95 7.54 -3.25
N LEU A 86 -16.96 8.22 -2.68
CA LEU A 86 -15.54 8.06 -2.99
C LEU A 86 -14.81 7.29 -1.88
N TRP A 87 -13.84 6.46 -2.26
CA TRP A 87 -12.99 5.73 -1.31
C TRP A 87 -11.74 6.53 -0.96
N TYR A 88 -11.46 6.65 0.34
CA TYR A 88 -10.30 7.32 0.88
C TYR A 88 -9.50 6.37 1.76
N VAL A 89 -8.18 6.52 1.77
CA VAL A 89 -7.33 5.82 2.72
C VAL A 89 -7.54 6.42 4.11
N ALA A 90 -7.98 5.59 5.05
CA ALA A 90 -8.21 5.95 6.45
C ALA A 90 -7.08 5.47 7.36
N GLY A 91 -6.29 4.48 6.93
CA GLY A 91 -5.17 3.94 7.68
C GLY A 91 -4.36 2.93 6.89
N MET A 92 -3.22 2.55 7.46
CA MET A 92 -2.29 1.57 6.92
C MET A 92 -1.82 0.65 8.04
N ASP A 93 -1.84 -0.65 7.79
CA ASP A 93 -1.28 -1.68 8.66
C ASP A 93 -0.10 -2.33 7.93
N ILE A 94 1.06 -2.32 8.58
CA ILE A 94 2.29 -2.96 8.08
C ILE A 94 2.70 -3.99 9.12
N LYS A 95 2.89 -5.22 8.65
CA LYS A 95 3.57 -6.29 9.39
C LYS A 95 4.85 -6.62 8.65
N ALA A 96 5.95 -6.79 9.37
CA ALA A 96 7.26 -7.11 8.83
C ALA A 96 7.97 -8.11 9.75
#